data_AF-A0A7J9F6V6-F1
#
_entry.id   AF-A0A7J9F6V6-F1
#
_cell.length_a   1.000
_cell.length_b   1.000
_cell.length_c   1.000
_cell.angle_alpha   90.00
_cell.angle_beta   90.00
_cell.angle_gamma   90.00
#
_symmetry.space_group_name_H-M   'P 1'
#
loop_
_entity.id
_entity.type
_entity.pdbx_description
1 polymer ?
#
loop_
_entity_poly.entity_id
_entity_poly.type
_entity_poly.pdbx_seq_one_letter_code
_entity_poly.pdbx_strand_id
1 'polypeptide(L)'
;MDGFEQNEGIILMAATNLPDILDPALTRPGRFDRHIVVPNPDVRGRQEILELYLQDKPMSDDIDVKAIARGTPGFNGADLANLVNIAAIKAAVEGADKLTAAQLEYAKDRILMGTERKTMLHNFSSQLIMRVAMQLLLSTLRVHIQSTRQQSCPVDLL
;
A
#
# COMPACT_ATOMS: atom_id res chain seq x y z
N MET A 1 36.44 2.03 7.27
CA MET A 1 36.65 1.43 5.93
C MET A 1 38.00 1.79 5.34
N ASP A 2 38.57 2.98 5.62
CA ASP A 2 39.79 3.49 4.95
C ASP A 2 41.03 3.48 5.87
N GLY A 3 41.17 2.45 6.71
CA GLY A 3 42.24 2.41 7.74
C GLY A 3 42.37 1.10 8.51
N PHE A 4 41.71 0.04 8.03
CA PHE A 4 41.97 -1.33 8.47
C PHE A 4 42.60 -2.02 7.27
N GLU A 5 43.59 -2.89 7.50
CA GLU A 5 44.05 -3.85 6.50
C GLU A 5 42.83 -4.42 5.77
N GLN A 6 42.92 -4.58 4.45
CA GLN A 6 41.83 -5.12 3.64
C GLN A 6 41.39 -6.45 4.24
N ASN A 7 40.33 -6.42 5.06
CA ASN A 7 39.59 -7.61 5.42
C ASN A 7 38.86 -8.03 4.15
N GLU A 8 39.59 -8.74 3.30
CA GLU A 8 39.07 -9.36 2.09
C GLU A 8 37.92 -10.28 2.50
N GLY A 9 36.69 -9.95 2.07
CA GLY A 9 35.50 -10.79 2.27
C GLY A 9 34.35 -10.20 3.08
N ILE A 10 34.41 -8.96 3.56
CA ILE A 10 33.27 -8.32 4.25
C ILE A 10 32.40 -7.56 3.26
N ILE A 11 31.11 -7.93 3.17
CA ILE A 11 30.09 -7.18 2.42
C ILE A 11 29.23 -6.39 3.40
N LEU A 12 29.22 -5.06 3.27
CA LEU A 12 28.34 -4.19 4.04
C LEU A 12 27.13 -3.78 3.20
N MET A 13 25.93 -3.98 3.74
CA MET A 13 24.67 -3.48 3.17
C MET A 13 23.96 -2.59 4.19
N ALA A 14 23.39 -1.48 3.71
CA ALA A 14 22.62 -0.53 4.52
C ALA A 14 21.38 -0.09 3.74
N ALA A 15 20.33 0.31 4.45
CA ALA A 15 19.09 0.83 3.87
C ALA A 15 18.76 2.19 4.49
N THR A 16 18.35 3.17 3.67
CA THR A 16 17.87 4.48 4.11
C THR A 16 16.67 4.88 3.27
N ASN A 17 15.71 5.57 3.89
CA ASN A 17 14.59 6.22 3.17
C ASN A 17 14.94 7.67 2.78
N LEU A 18 16.06 8.21 3.29
CA LEU A 18 16.51 9.58 3.03
C LEU A 18 17.99 9.55 2.58
N PRO A 19 18.25 9.27 1.29
CA PRO A 19 19.61 9.27 0.76
C PRO A 19 20.25 10.67 0.77
N ASP A 20 19.45 11.72 0.61
CA ASP A 20 19.94 13.10 0.46
C ASP A 20 20.50 13.70 1.76
N ILE A 21 20.10 13.16 2.92
CA ILE A 21 20.54 13.64 4.24
C ILE A 21 21.81 12.91 4.71
N LEU A 22 22.21 11.83 4.01
CA LEU A 22 23.42 11.11 4.35
C LEU A 22 24.67 11.99 4.15
N ASP A 23 25.65 11.82 5.04
CA ASP A 23 26.94 12.49 4.92
C ASP A 23 27.58 12.12 3.56
N PRO A 24 27.92 13.10 2.69
CA PRO A 24 28.60 12.86 1.43
C PRO A 24 29.93 12.11 1.58
N ALA A 25 30.52 12.07 2.77
CA ALA A 25 31.71 11.27 3.04
C ALA A 25 31.44 9.76 2.94
N LEU A 26 30.21 9.28 3.16
CA LEU A 26 29.87 7.85 3.14
C LEU A 26 29.64 7.31 1.73
N THR A 27 29.25 8.17 0.78
CA THR A 27 28.95 7.80 -0.62
C THR A 27 30.14 7.94 -1.57
N ARG A 28 31.33 8.27 -1.04
CA ARG A 28 32.56 8.33 -1.83
C ARG A 28 33.02 6.93 -2.22
N PRO A 29 33.69 6.79 -3.39
CA PRO A 29 34.30 5.53 -3.80
C PRO A 29 35.18 4.91 -2.71
N GLY A 30 35.03 3.61 -2.45
CA GLY A 30 35.69 2.88 -1.36
C GLY A 30 34.83 2.71 -0.09
N ARG A 31 33.54 3.10 -0.13
CA ARG A 31 32.59 2.98 0.99
C ARG A 31 31.25 2.44 0.47
N PHE A 32 30.22 3.27 0.33
CA PHE A 32 28.96 2.90 -0.33
C PHE A 32 29.04 3.19 -1.83
N ASP A 33 29.63 2.27 -2.57
CA ASP A 33 29.87 2.45 -4.01
C ASP A 33 28.64 2.14 -4.88
N ARG A 34 27.72 1.30 -4.36
CA ARG A 34 26.53 0.84 -5.07
C ARG A 34 25.27 1.31 -4.35
N HIS A 35 24.46 2.08 -5.06
CA HIS A 35 23.13 2.46 -4.60
C HIS A 35 22.09 1.69 -5.43
N ILE A 36 21.22 0.96 -4.74
CA ILE A 36 20.09 0.25 -5.34
C ILE A 36 18.83 0.88 -4.77
N VAL A 37 18.04 1.50 -5.65
CA VAL A 37 16.75 2.09 -5.29
C VAL A 37 15.68 1.02 -5.44
N VAL A 38 14.95 0.76 -4.37
CA VAL A 38 13.81 -0.16 -4.38
C VAL A 38 12.53 0.66 -4.37
N PRO A 39 11.80 0.74 -5.51
CA PRO A 39 10.54 1.47 -5.55
C PRO A 39 9.42 0.68 -4.88
N ASN A 40 8.28 1.36 -4.67
CA ASN A 40 7.06 0.68 -4.27
C ASN A 40 6.60 -0.32 -5.35
N PRO A 41 5.95 -1.43 -4.95
CA PRO A 41 5.56 -2.47 -5.89
C PRO A 41 4.41 -2.05 -6.81
N ASP A 42 4.55 -2.42 -8.08
CA ASP A 42 3.48 -2.35 -9.08
C ASP A 42 2.33 -3.31 -8.79
N VAL A 43 1.23 -3.23 -9.53
CA VAL A 43 0.07 -4.14 -9.36
C VAL A 43 0.50 -5.61 -9.42
N ARG A 44 1.38 -5.97 -10.36
CA ARG A 44 1.93 -7.33 -10.49
C ARG A 44 2.82 -7.70 -9.31
N GLY A 45 3.72 -6.80 -8.90
CA GLY A 45 4.56 -7.03 -7.73
C GLY A 45 3.75 -7.21 -6.44
N ARG A 46 2.66 -6.46 -6.27
CA ARG A 46 1.73 -6.65 -5.14
C ARG A 46 1.03 -8.00 -5.18
N GLN A 47 0.64 -8.47 -6.37
CA GLN A 47 0.07 -9.82 -6.53
C GLN A 47 1.09 -10.88 -6.10
N GLU A 48 2.33 -10.81 -6.59
CA GLU A 48 3.40 -11.77 -6.24
C GLU A 48 3.71 -11.76 -4.74
N ILE A 49 3.76 -10.58 -4.11
CA ILE A 49 3.95 -10.44 -2.66
C ILE A 49 2.78 -11.06 -1.89
N LEU A 50 1.54 -10.82 -2.33
CA LEU A 50 0.36 -11.42 -1.70
C LEU A 50 0.36 -12.94 -1.85
N GLU A 51 0.69 -13.46 -3.03
CA GLU A 51 0.81 -14.91 -3.28
C GLU A 51 1.84 -15.54 -2.35
N LEU A 52 3.01 -14.92 -2.17
CA LEU A 52 4.04 -15.37 -1.24
C LEU A 52 3.52 -15.46 0.20
N TYR A 53 2.81 -14.43 0.69
CA TYR A 53 2.30 -14.42 2.08
C TYR A 53 1.06 -15.29 2.29
N LEU A 54 0.35 -15.64 1.22
CA LEU A 54 -0.81 -16.53 1.24
C LEU A 54 -0.41 -18.00 1.09
N GLN A 55 0.74 -18.31 0.49
CA GLN A 55 1.22 -19.68 0.25
C GLN A 55 1.27 -20.53 1.54
N ASP A 56 1.65 -19.93 2.67
CA ASP A 56 1.76 -20.63 3.96
C ASP A 56 0.45 -20.71 4.74
N LYS A 57 -0.68 -20.25 4.18
CA LYS A 57 -1.97 -20.17 4.88
C LYS A 57 -3.05 -21.01 4.18
N PRO A 58 -3.93 -21.68 4.94
CA PRO A 58 -5.06 -22.38 4.36
C PRO A 58 -6.02 -21.35 3.74
N MET A 59 -6.14 -21.35 2.41
CA MET A 59 -7.02 -20.45 1.65
C MET A 59 -8.24 -21.19 1.08
N SER A 60 -9.37 -20.48 0.98
CA SER A 60 -10.53 -20.91 0.20
C SER A 60 -10.33 -20.61 -1.29
N ASP A 61 -11.00 -21.37 -2.15
CA ASP A 61 -10.96 -21.19 -3.61
C ASP A 61 -11.63 -19.89 -4.07
N ASP A 62 -12.37 -19.23 -3.18
CA ASP A 62 -13.10 -17.98 -3.46
C ASP A 62 -12.19 -16.73 -3.50
N ILE A 63 -10.90 -16.85 -3.22
CA ILE A 63 -9.98 -15.71 -3.13
C ILE A 63 -9.39 -15.38 -4.50
N ASP A 64 -9.81 -14.26 -5.08
CA ASP A 64 -9.11 -13.64 -6.22
C ASP A 64 -8.03 -12.65 -5.74
N VAL A 65 -6.78 -13.14 -5.68
CA VAL A 65 -5.61 -12.32 -5.31
C VAL A 65 -5.40 -11.14 -6.27
N LYS A 66 -5.77 -11.28 -7.55
CA LYS A 66 -5.63 -10.19 -8.55
C LYS A 66 -6.62 -9.07 -8.28
N ALA A 67 -7.81 -9.37 -7.79
CA ALA A 67 -8.78 -8.35 -7.38
C ALA A 67 -8.25 -7.56 -6.18
N ILE A 68 -7.67 -8.24 -5.20
CA ILE A 68 -7.11 -7.60 -3.99
C ILE A 68 -5.92 -6.71 -4.34
N ALA A 69 -4.98 -7.19 -5.15
CA ALA A 69 -3.81 -6.40 -5.57
C ALA A 69 -4.18 -5.09 -6.32
N ARG A 70 -5.29 -5.12 -7.06
CA ARG A 70 -5.89 -3.93 -7.71
C ARG A 70 -6.55 -3.00 -6.70
N GLY A 71 -7.16 -3.54 -5.65
CA GLY A 71 -7.80 -2.81 -4.56
C GLY A 71 -6.87 -2.20 -3.51
N THR A 72 -5.55 -2.45 -3.58
CA THR A 72 -4.55 -1.93 -2.64
C THR A 72 -3.54 -0.98 -3.30
N PRO A 73 -3.99 0.15 -3.91
CA PRO A 73 -3.06 1.12 -4.49
C PRO A 73 -2.22 1.79 -3.40
N GLY A 74 -0.93 1.97 -3.67
CA GLY A 74 0.00 2.66 -2.76
C GLY A 74 0.53 1.82 -1.59
N PHE A 75 0.14 0.55 -1.48
CA PHE A 75 0.63 -0.35 -0.43
C PHE A 75 2.08 -0.74 -0.70
N ASN A 76 2.90 -0.72 0.36
CA ASN A 76 4.24 -1.28 0.33
C ASN A 76 4.21 -2.79 0.69
N GLY A 77 5.35 -3.47 0.62
CA GLY A 77 5.43 -4.91 0.94
C GLY A 77 5.05 -5.24 2.39
N ALA A 78 5.37 -4.37 3.34
CA ALA A 78 5.02 -4.56 4.75
C ALA A 78 3.51 -4.37 5.00
N ASP A 79 2.86 -3.45 4.30
CA ASP A 79 1.42 -3.23 4.38
C ASP A 79 0.64 -4.46 3.88
N LEU A 80 1.12 -5.09 2.80
CA LEU A 80 0.53 -6.32 2.26
C LEU A 80 0.72 -7.50 3.22
N ALA A 81 1.90 -7.63 3.83
CA ALA A 81 2.16 -8.64 4.86
C ALA A 81 1.21 -8.45 6.05
N ASN A 82 1.03 -7.21 6.49
CA ASN A 82 0.14 -6.85 7.59
C ASN A 82 -1.33 -7.11 7.24
N LEU A 83 -1.77 -6.83 6.01
CA LEU A 83 -3.11 -7.14 5.52
C LEU A 83 -3.43 -8.63 5.68
N VAL A 84 -2.52 -9.50 5.22
CA VAL A 84 -2.69 -10.96 5.33
C VAL A 84 -2.68 -11.40 6.79
N ASN A 85 -1.85 -10.80 7.64
CA ASN A 85 -1.81 -11.10 9.07
C ASN A 85 -3.12 -10.74 9.79
N ILE A 86 -3.67 -9.54 9.52
CA ILE A 86 -4.95 -9.10 10.09
C ILE A 86 -6.08 -10.02 9.64
N ALA A 87 -6.10 -10.42 8.36
CA ALA A 87 -7.09 -11.35 7.84
C ALA A 87 -7.00 -12.73 8.53
N ALA A 88 -5.78 -13.22 8.76
CA ALA A 88 -5.56 -14.49 9.45
C ALA A 88 -6.01 -14.45 10.92
N ILE A 89 -5.68 -13.37 11.64
CA ILE A 89 -6.15 -13.16 13.02
C ILE A 89 -7.68 -13.12 13.06
N LYS A 90 -8.30 -12.42 12.12
CA LYS A 90 -9.75 -12.32 12.04
C LYS A 90 -10.41 -13.69 11.78
N ALA A 91 -9.85 -14.49 10.87
CA ALA A 91 -10.30 -15.85 10.61
C ALA A 91 -10.18 -16.73 11.88
N ALA A 92 -9.05 -16.64 12.60
CA ALA A 92 -8.84 -17.39 13.84
C ALA A 92 -9.83 -16.98 14.95
N VAL A 93 -10.14 -15.68 15.07
CA VAL A 93 -11.14 -15.18 16.04
C VAL A 93 -12.55 -15.68 15.70
N GLU A 94 -12.87 -15.85 14.43
CA GLU A 94 -14.17 -16.38 13.98
C GLU A 94 -14.23 -17.91 13.96
N GLY A 95 -13.12 -18.59 14.26
CA GLY A 95 -13.06 -20.05 14.23
C GLY A 95 -13.13 -20.63 12.82
N ALA A 96 -12.72 -19.88 11.79
CA ALA A 96 -12.66 -20.35 10.42
C ALA A 96 -11.35 -21.11 10.15
N ASP A 97 -11.46 -22.34 9.62
CA ASP A 97 -10.29 -23.18 9.28
C ASP A 97 -9.53 -22.68 8.05
N LYS A 98 -10.18 -21.88 7.19
CA LYS A 98 -9.63 -21.33 5.95
C LYS A 98 -9.85 -19.83 5.87
N LEU A 99 -8.89 -19.15 5.27
CA LEU A 99 -9.00 -17.75 4.91
C LEU A 99 -10.02 -17.60 3.76
N THR A 100 -10.96 -16.68 3.90
CA THR A 100 -11.96 -16.35 2.87
C THR A 100 -11.78 -14.92 2.38
N ALA A 101 -12.37 -14.60 1.23
CA ALA A 101 -12.32 -13.25 0.65
C ALA A 101 -12.85 -12.17 1.62
N ALA A 102 -13.88 -12.50 2.41
CA ALA A 102 -14.46 -11.59 3.40
C ALA A 102 -13.44 -11.10 4.44
N GLN A 103 -12.52 -11.95 4.89
CA GLN A 103 -11.52 -11.55 5.90
C GLN A 103 -10.42 -10.67 5.31
N LEU A 104 -10.05 -10.94 4.05
CA LEU A 104 -9.11 -10.10 3.32
C LEU A 104 -9.71 -8.72 3.02
N GLU A 105 -10.99 -8.66 2.66
CA GLU A 105 -11.71 -7.39 2.51
C GLU A 105 -11.81 -6.63 3.83
N TYR A 106 -12.16 -7.30 4.92
CA TYR A 106 -12.17 -6.69 6.25
C TYR A 106 -10.80 -6.12 6.63
N ALA A 107 -9.73 -6.87 6.38
CA ALA A 107 -8.36 -6.42 6.66
C ALA A 107 -7.97 -5.20 5.80
N LYS A 108 -8.31 -5.23 4.51
CA LYS A 108 -8.10 -4.12 3.57
C LYS A 108 -8.82 -2.85 4.04
N ASP A 109 -10.09 -2.95 4.37
CA ASP A 109 -10.90 -1.81 4.81
C ASP A 109 -10.40 -1.26 6.15
N ARG A 110 -9.98 -2.12 7.07
CA ARG A 110 -9.37 -1.71 8.34
C ARG A 110 -8.06 -0.94 8.15
N ILE A 111 -7.24 -1.30 7.17
CA ILE A 111 -5.98 -0.59 6.88
C ILE A 111 -6.27 0.75 6.18
N LEU A 112 -7.19 0.77 5.21
CA LEU A 112 -7.52 1.98 4.45
C LEU A 112 -8.32 3.01 5.27
N MET A 113 -9.32 2.55 6.02
CA MET A 113 -10.28 3.41 6.73
C MET A 113 -9.94 3.57 8.22
N GLY A 114 -8.99 2.79 8.73
CA GLY A 114 -8.66 2.71 10.16
C GLY A 114 -9.60 1.77 10.92
N THR A 115 -9.26 1.50 12.19
CA THR A 115 -10.08 0.63 13.05
C THR A 115 -11.45 1.24 13.31
N GLU A 116 -12.52 0.48 13.06
CA GLU A 116 -13.88 0.83 13.46
C GLU A 116 -13.93 1.17 14.96
N ARG A 117 -14.21 2.44 15.30
CA ARG A 117 -14.47 2.83 16.69
C ARG A 117 -15.93 2.52 17.03
N LYS A 118 -16.20 1.34 17.58
CA LYS A 118 -17.55 0.96 18.05
C LYS A 118 -18.06 1.80 19.22
N THR A 119 -17.22 2.62 19.88
CA THR A 119 -17.57 3.37 21.10
C THR A 119 -17.95 4.84 20.90
N MET A 120 -18.13 5.33 19.67
CA MET A 120 -18.51 6.74 19.44
C MET A 120 -19.74 6.94 18.54
N LEU A 121 -20.74 6.05 18.65
CA LEU A 121 -22.01 6.18 17.93
C LEU A 121 -23.19 6.31 18.89
N HIS A 122 -23.24 7.44 19.59
CA HIS A 122 -24.50 8.14 19.88
C HIS A 122 -24.16 9.64 19.69
N ASN A 123 -24.79 10.30 18.71
CA ASN A 123 -24.80 11.74 18.42
C ASN A 123 -23.91 12.36 17.32
N PHE A 124 -22.94 11.66 16.70
CA PHE A 124 -22.08 12.28 15.66
C PHE A 124 -22.27 11.77 14.21
N SER A 125 -23.15 10.78 13.99
CA SER A 125 -23.29 10.12 12.68
C SER A 125 -23.65 11.06 11.54
N SER A 126 -24.50 12.06 11.76
CA SER A 126 -25.02 12.90 10.67
C SER A 126 -23.96 13.82 10.06
N GLN A 127 -23.07 14.42 10.86
CA GLN A 127 -22.10 15.40 10.34
C GLN A 127 -20.94 14.73 9.60
N LEU A 128 -20.44 13.60 10.08
CA LEU A 128 -19.33 12.90 9.43
C LEU A 128 -19.77 12.27 8.11
N ILE A 129 -20.96 11.64 8.09
CA ILE A 129 -21.56 11.10 6.86
C ILE A 129 -21.79 12.22 5.85
N MET A 130 -22.32 13.37 6.28
CA MET A 130 -22.53 14.52 5.39
C MET A 130 -21.22 15.09 4.84
N ARG A 131 -20.13 15.12 5.63
CA ARG A 131 -18.81 15.57 5.15
C ARG A 131 -18.21 14.62 4.13
N VAL A 132 -18.25 13.31 4.37
CA VAL A 132 -17.74 12.31 3.43
C VAL A 132 -18.57 12.29 2.15
N ALA A 133 -19.90 12.34 2.27
CA ALA A 133 -20.80 12.45 1.13
C ALA A 133 -20.54 13.73 0.33
N MET A 134 -20.34 14.88 0.98
CA MET A 134 -20.03 16.14 0.31
C MET A 134 -18.67 16.11 -0.39
N GLN A 135 -17.65 15.46 0.18
CA GLN A 135 -16.34 15.28 -0.45
C GLN A 135 -16.43 14.40 -1.72
N LEU A 136 -17.21 13.32 -1.66
CA LEU A 136 -17.47 12.44 -2.80
C LEU A 136 -18.26 13.17 -3.89
N LEU A 137 -19.25 13.98 -3.53
CA LEU A 137 -20.03 14.79 -4.46
C LEU A 137 -19.16 15.86 -5.14
N LEU A 138 -18.34 16.57 -4.38
CA LEU A 138 -17.42 17.59 -4.89
C LEU A 138 -16.34 17.01 -5.81
N SER A 139 -15.79 15.84 -5.49
CA SER A 139 -14.81 15.17 -6.35
C SER A 139 -15.44 14.68 -7.65
N THR A 140 -16.65 14.11 -7.59
CA THR A 140 -17.39 13.67 -8.79
C THR A 140 -17.78 14.86 -9.68
N LEU A 141 -18.25 15.97 -9.09
CA LEU A 141 -18.57 17.20 -9.81
C LEU A 141 -17.33 17.83 -10.46
N ARG A 142 -16.17 17.81 -9.80
CA ARG A 142 -14.91 18.31 -10.38
C ARG A 142 -14.51 17.55 -11.64
N VAL A 143 -14.62 16.22 -11.63
CA VAL A 143 -14.33 15.38 -12.81
C VAL A 143 -15.29 15.71 -13.96
N HIS A 144 -16.58 15.91 -13.67
CA HIS A 144 -17.57 16.25 -14.69
C HIS A 144 -17.37 17.65 -15.31
N ILE A 145 -16.99 18.65 -14.51
CA ILE A 145 -16.71 20.02 -15.00
C ILE A 145 -15.43 20.05 -15.87
N GLN A 146 -14.42 19.24 -15.53
CA GLN A 146 -13.21 19.14 -16.34
C GLN A 146 -13.46 18.43 -17.67
N SER A 147 -14.31 17.39 -17.69
CA SER A 147 -14.68 16.68 -18.92
C SER A 147 -15.48 17.56 -19.89
N THR A 148 -16.37 18.42 -19.37
CA THR A 148 -17.16 19.35 -20.21
C THR A 148 -16.33 20.51 -20.75
N ARG A 149 -15.30 20.97 -20.04
CA ARG A 149 -14.37 22.00 -20.53
C ARG A 149 -13.43 21.53 -21.66
N GLN A 150 -13.15 20.23 -21.77
CA GLN A 150 -12.31 19.69 -22.86
C GLN A 150 -13.09 19.44 -24.16
N GLN A 151 -14.42 19.32 -24.09
CA GLN A 151 -15.28 19.18 -25.28
C GLN A 151 -15.70 20.52 -25.91
N SER A 152 -15.44 21.65 -25.24
CA SER A 152 -15.69 23.00 -25.73
C SER A 152 -14.45 23.68 -26.31
N CYS A 153 -13.49 22.92 -26.86
CA CYS A 153 -12.48 23.49 -27.76
C CYS A 153 -13.04 23.47 -29.18
N PRO A 154 -13.46 24.61 -29.76
CA PRO A 154 -13.78 24.67 -31.17
C PRO A 154 -12.52 24.41 -31.98
N VAL A 155 -12.65 23.48 -32.92
CA VAL A 155 -11.74 23.31 -34.03
C VAL A 155 -12.04 24.44 -35.01
N ASP A 156 -11.42 25.60 -34.82
CA ASP A 156 -11.33 26.66 -35.84
C ASP A 156 -9.88 26.60 -36.37
N LEU A 157 -9.60 25.89 -37.46
CA LEU A 157 -9.60 26.39 -38.85
C LEU A 157 -8.90 27.76 -39.00
N LEU A 158 -7.56 27.73 -39.15
CA LEU A 158 -6.77 28.28 -40.26
C LEU A 158 -5.26 28.11 -39.99
#